data_AF-A0A4Y9SIU2-F1
#
_entry.id   AF-A0A4Y9SIU2-F1
#
_cell.length_a   1.000
_cell.length_b   1.000
_cell.length_c   1.000
_cell.angle_alpha   90.00
_cell.angle_beta   90.00
_cell.angle_gamma   90.00
#
_symmetry.space_group_name_H-M   'P 1'
#
loop_
_entity.id
_entity.type
_entity.pdbx_description
1 polymer ?
#
loop_
_entity_poly.entity_id
_entity_poly.type
_entity_poly.pdbx_seq_one_letter_code
_entity_poly.pdbx_strand_id
1 'polypeptide(L)'
;AAVSPAATPARKATRAPSAPATPVDGVLVREMTPKQMAENSYRRALAALQEGRVSNALAELDKAVDLDPRNDAARQTYVSLLLENRRTDDAIRQLRLALGVDPGQPGLAMVLARLQLEKGGPAALDTLQKTLPYAGNNAEYQAFLAGVLQRDQRHAEAAERYRAALQLAPQNGVWWMGLGISLQADQHLSEAREAYNRARGTNNLTPELRAFVERKIEQLSR
;
A
#
# COMPACT_ATOMS: atom_id res chain seq x y z
N ALA A 1 25.86 -86.81 15.98
CA ALA A 1 25.15 -87.18 17.22
C ALA A 1 24.50 -85.92 17.77
N ALA A 2 23.20 -85.74 17.59
CA ALA A 2 22.18 -85.93 18.65
C ALA A 2 22.32 -84.82 19.72
N VAL A 3 21.35 -83.96 20.06
CA VAL A 3 19.91 -84.15 20.33
C VAL A 3 19.24 -82.75 20.34
N SER A 4 18.01 -82.60 19.83
CA SER A 4 17.03 -81.57 20.25
C SER A 4 16.05 -82.23 21.25
N PRO A 5 15.41 -81.54 22.23
CA PRO A 5 14.23 -80.69 21.92
C PRO A 5 13.81 -79.57 22.94
N ALA A 6 12.95 -78.67 22.44
CA ALA A 6 11.70 -78.08 22.99
C ALA A 6 11.56 -77.28 24.32
N ALA A 7 10.99 -76.07 24.16
CA ALA A 7 9.86 -75.39 24.86
C ALA A 7 9.94 -75.10 26.39
N THR A 8 9.59 -73.90 26.91
CA THR A 8 8.23 -73.31 27.02
C THR A 8 8.27 -71.79 27.43
N PRO A 9 7.16 -71.03 27.56
CA PRO A 9 7.06 -69.63 27.12
C PRO A 9 6.93 -68.59 28.27
N ALA A 10 7.36 -67.35 28.04
CA ALA A 10 7.13 -66.26 28.97
C ALA A 10 5.79 -65.54 28.70
N ARG A 11 5.04 -65.42 29.80
CA ARG A 11 3.65 -64.99 29.98
C ARG A 11 3.39 -63.53 29.59
N LYS A 12 2.25 -63.31 28.95
CA LYS A 12 1.58 -62.01 28.74
C LYS A 12 1.26 -61.34 30.09
N ALA A 13 1.67 -60.08 30.26
CA ALA A 13 1.18 -59.22 31.33
C ALA A 13 -0.10 -58.50 30.85
N THR A 14 -1.23 -58.91 31.42
CA THR A 14 -2.54 -58.26 31.28
C THR A 14 -2.57 -56.97 32.09
N ARG A 15 -2.71 -55.82 31.43
CA ARG A 15 -3.00 -54.52 32.04
C ARG A 15 -4.53 -54.36 32.09
N ALA A 16 -5.07 -54.17 33.29
CA ALA A 16 -6.50 -53.96 33.55
C ALA A 16 -7.01 -52.66 32.89
N PRO A 17 -8.32 -52.57 32.55
CA PRO A 17 -8.90 -51.35 32.02
C PRO A 17 -9.14 -50.35 33.16
N SER A 18 -8.49 -49.18 33.07
CA SER A 18 -8.79 -48.01 33.90
C SER A 18 -10.13 -47.41 33.46
N ALA A 19 -11.06 -47.28 34.39
CA ALA A 19 -12.38 -46.67 34.24
C ALA A 19 -12.33 -45.23 33.67
N PRO A 20 -13.42 -44.76 33.03
CA PRO A 20 -13.43 -43.46 32.35
C PRO A 20 -13.43 -42.33 33.38
N ALA A 21 -12.46 -41.42 33.26
CA ALA A 21 -12.51 -40.14 33.94
C ALA A 21 -13.68 -39.32 33.37
N THR A 22 -14.62 -38.96 34.23
CA THR A 22 -15.70 -38.02 33.95
C THR A 22 -15.13 -36.67 33.49
N PRO A 23 -15.73 -35.99 32.49
CA PRO A 23 -15.31 -34.66 32.12
C PRO A 23 -15.78 -33.68 33.19
N VAL A 24 -14.84 -32.99 33.84
CA VAL A 24 -15.14 -31.83 34.69
C VAL A 24 -15.45 -30.62 33.80
N ASP A 25 -16.49 -29.91 34.21
CA ASP A 25 -17.13 -28.78 33.56
C ASP A 25 -16.17 -27.66 33.09
N GLY A 26 -16.46 -27.17 31.88
CA GLY A 26 -16.80 -25.75 31.73
C GLY A 26 -15.71 -24.71 31.98
N VAL A 27 -14.70 -24.65 31.12
CA VAL A 27 -14.22 -23.36 30.60
C VAL A 27 -14.09 -23.52 29.09
N LEU A 28 -15.13 -23.13 28.36
CA LEU A 28 -14.95 -22.74 26.96
C LEU A 28 -14.02 -21.52 26.99
N VAL A 29 -12.71 -21.75 26.97
CA VAL A 29 -11.76 -20.73 26.53
C VAL A 29 -12.20 -20.47 25.09
N ARG A 30 -13.02 -19.43 24.89
CA ARG A 30 -13.32 -18.93 23.56
C ARG A 30 -11.98 -18.46 23.02
N GLU A 31 -11.27 -19.36 22.34
CA GLU A 31 -10.06 -19.02 21.62
C GLU A 31 -10.40 -17.86 20.70
N MET A 32 -9.74 -16.73 20.93
CA MET A 32 -9.98 -15.56 20.11
C MET A 32 -9.52 -15.86 18.70
N THR A 33 -10.32 -15.48 17.71
CA THR A 33 -9.89 -15.58 16.31
C THR A 33 -8.67 -14.67 16.05
N PRO A 34 -7.82 -14.97 15.06
CA PRO A 34 -6.70 -14.09 14.70
C PRO A 34 -7.12 -12.63 14.48
N LYS A 35 -8.28 -12.41 13.86
CA LYS A 35 -8.89 -11.08 13.68
C LYS A 35 -9.25 -10.39 15.00
N GLN A 36 -9.81 -11.12 15.97
CA GLN A 36 -10.08 -10.58 17.31
C GLN A 36 -8.79 -10.30 18.09
N MET A 37 -7.76 -11.14 17.93
CA MET A 37 -6.45 -10.88 18.53
C MET A 37 -5.80 -9.63 17.92
N ALA A 38 -5.89 -9.47 16.59
CA ALA A 38 -5.40 -8.30 15.87
C ALA A 38 -6.09 -7.02 16.35
N GLU A 39 -7.42 -7.04 16.46
CA GLU A 39 -8.20 -5.91 16.96
C GLU A 39 -7.82 -5.55 18.41
N ASN A 40 -7.62 -6.55 19.28
CA ASN A 40 -7.18 -6.30 20.64
C ASN A 40 -5.75 -5.71 20.69
N SER A 41 -4.84 -6.19 19.84
CA SER A 41 -3.51 -5.58 19.68
C SER A 41 -3.61 -4.14 19.19
N TYR A 42 -4.45 -3.87 18.18
CA TYR A 42 -4.65 -2.50 17.69
C TYR A 42 -5.17 -1.55 18.78
N ARG A 43 -6.15 -1.98 19.59
CA ARG A 43 -6.63 -1.18 20.74
C ARG A 43 -5.55 -0.90 21.77
N ARG A 44 -4.71 -1.90 22.10
CA ARG A 44 -3.57 -1.70 23.01
C ARG A 44 -2.56 -0.70 22.44
N ALA A 45 -2.33 -0.71 21.13
CA ALA A 45 -1.49 0.28 20.49
C ALA A 45 -2.05 1.70 20.62
N LEU A 46 -3.36 1.88 20.36
CA LEU A 46 -4.01 3.19 20.49
C LEU A 46 -3.94 3.72 21.93
N ALA A 47 -4.14 2.86 22.94
CA ALA A 47 -3.98 3.24 24.34
C ALA A 47 -2.52 3.64 24.66
N ALA A 48 -1.54 2.86 24.17
CA ALA A 48 -0.13 3.20 24.34
C ALA A 48 0.24 4.54 23.68
N LEU A 49 -0.37 4.90 22.55
CA LEU A 49 -0.20 6.22 21.91
C LEU A 49 -0.75 7.36 22.77
N GLN A 50 -1.93 7.19 23.35
CA GLN A 50 -2.52 8.18 24.27
C GLN A 50 -1.63 8.44 25.48
N GLU A 51 -0.90 7.42 25.93
CA GLU A 51 0.05 7.51 27.04
C GLU A 51 1.47 7.95 26.61
N GLY A 52 1.70 8.23 25.32
CA GLY A 52 3.01 8.62 24.79
C GLY A 52 4.04 7.47 24.73
N ARG A 53 3.62 6.22 24.96
CA ARG A 53 4.47 5.02 24.92
C ARG A 53 4.67 4.52 23.49
N VAL A 54 5.34 5.31 22.67
CA VAL A 54 5.51 5.09 21.22
C VAL A 54 6.10 3.71 20.89
N SER A 55 7.12 3.26 21.62
CA SER A 55 7.74 1.93 21.37
C SER A 55 6.75 0.77 21.58
N ASN A 56 5.90 0.87 22.61
CA ASN A 56 4.87 -0.14 22.88
C ASN A 56 3.77 -0.11 21.82
N ALA A 57 3.38 1.10 21.38
CA ALA A 57 2.41 1.25 20.30
C ALA A 57 2.92 0.60 19.00
N LEU A 58 4.18 0.84 18.63
CA LEU A 58 4.79 0.21 17.46
C LEU A 58 4.79 -1.32 17.54
N ALA A 59 5.13 -1.89 18.70
CA ALA A 59 5.13 -3.34 18.91
C ALA A 59 3.73 -3.96 18.81
N GLU A 60 2.71 -3.30 19.37
CA GLU A 60 1.33 -3.77 19.28
C GLU A 60 0.72 -3.59 17.88
N LEU A 61 1.14 -2.57 17.14
CA LEU A 61 0.75 -2.38 15.74
C LEU A 61 1.37 -3.44 14.84
N ASP A 62 2.65 -3.76 15.03
CA ASP A 62 3.33 -4.85 14.31
C ASP A 62 2.58 -6.17 14.51
N LYS A 63 2.27 -6.49 15.76
CA LYS A 63 1.48 -7.68 16.10
C LYS A 63 0.08 -7.65 15.47
N ALA A 64 -0.59 -6.50 15.44
CA ALA A 64 -1.91 -6.37 14.85
C ALA A 64 -1.89 -6.66 13.33
N VAL A 65 -0.91 -6.10 12.61
CA VAL A 65 -0.79 -6.31 11.15
C VAL A 65 -0.26 -7.69 10.77
N ASP A 66 0.45 -8.37 11.67
CA ASP A 66 0.86 -9.77 11.49
C ASP A 66 -0.33 -10.73 11.68
N LEU A 67 -1.18 -10.46 12.68
CA LEU A 67 -2.35 -11.29 12.99
C LEU A 67 -3.49 -11.12 11.98
N ASP A 68 -3.68 -9.91 11.48
CA ASP A 68 -4.63 -9.61 10.40
C ASP A 68 -3.98 -8.67 9.37
N PRO A 69 -3.36 -9.20 8.32
CA PRO A 69 -2.73 -8.40 7.28
C PRO A 69 -3.69 -7.46 6.53
N ARG A 70 -5.01 -7.70 6.60
CA ARG A 70 -6.07 -6.89 5.99
C ARG A 70 -6.70 -5.89 6.97
N ASN A 71 -6.12 -5.71 8.16
CA ASN A 71 -6.53 -4.65 9.07
C ASN A 71 -5.93 -3.30 8.61
N ASP A 72 -6.63 -2.64 7.68
CA ASP A 72 -6.18 -1.39 7.07
C ASP A 72 -6.01 -0.26 8.10
N ALA A 73 -6.87 -0.21 9.12
CA ALA A 73 -6.79 0.82 10.17
C ALA A 73 -5.53 0.67 11.03
N ALA A 74 -5.21 -0.56 11.46
CA ALA A 74 -3.97 -0.85 12.17
C ALA A 74 -2.75 -0.54 11.30
N ARG A 75 -2.81 -0.92 10.02
CA ARG A 75 -1.71 -0.68 9.09
C ARG A 75 -1.47 0.80 8.81
N GLN A 76 -2.52 1.59 8.57
CA GLN A 76 -2.41 3.04 8.39
C GLN A 76 -1.79 3.69 9.63
N THR A 77 -2.27 3.31 10.82
CA THR A 77 -1.73 3.82 12.09
C THR A 77 -0.24 3.46 12.23
N TYR A 78 0.14 2.22 11.88
CA TYR A 78 1.51 1.75 11.95
C TYR A 78 2.44 2.51 11.00
N VAL A 79 2.06 2.63 9.73
CA VAL A 79 2.84 3.34 8.73
C VAL A 79 3.01 4.81 9.11
N SER A 80 1.95 5.50 9.54
CA SER A 80 2.03 6.88 9.99
C SER A 80 2.99 7.03 11.17
N LEU A 81 2.87 6.18 12.19
CA LEU A 81 3.74 6.22 13.35
C LEU A 81 5.20 5.92 13.01
N LEU A 82 5.47 4.99 12.08
CA LEU A 82 6.81 4.72 11.58
C LEU A 82 7.40 5.96 10.89
N LEU A 83 6.63 6.66 10.06
CA LEU A 83 7.08 7.87 9.37
C LEU A 83 7.35 9.03 10.33
N GLU A 84 6.47 9.27 11.30
CA GLU A 84 6.66 10.28 12.36
C GLU A 84 7.94 10.04 13.16
N ASN A 85 8.30 8.77 13.36
CA ASN A 85 9.52 8.35 14.06
C ASN A 85 10.73 8.19 13.13
N ARG A 86 10.66 8.71 11.90
CA ARG A 86 11.73 8.64 10.88
C ARG A 86 12.18 7.21 10.52
N ARG A 87 11.35 6.20 10.79
CA ARG A 87 11.56 4.79 10.45
C ARG A 87 11.05 4.51 9.03
N THR A 88 11.49 5.30 8.05
CA THR A 88 10.99 5.26 6.67
C THR A 88 11.19 3.91 5.99
N ASP A 89 12.31 3.22 6.26
CA ASP A 89 12.56 1.89 5.69
C ASP A 89 11.56 0.84 6.18
N ASP A 90 11.16 0.93 7.45
CA ASP A 90 10.19 0.02 8.04
C ASP A 90 8.80 0.29 7.46
N ALA A 91 8.44 1.57 7.29
CA ALA A 91 7.20 1.97 6.62
C ALA A 91 7.13 1.42 5.18
N ILE A 92 8.21 1.54 4.41
CA ILE A 92 8.32 0.98 3.06
C ILE A 92 8.13 -0.54 3.07
N ARG A 93 8.74 -1.27 4.02
CA ARG A 93 8.55 -2.72 4.15
C ARG A 93 7.09 -3.06 4.45
N GLN A 94 6.46 -2.36 5.39
CA GLN A 94 5.07 -2.61 5.77
C GLN A 94 4.07 -2.32 4.64
N LEU A 95 4.31 -1.28 3.84
CA LEU A 95 3.49 -0.99 2.66
C LEU A 95 3.67 -2.03 1.55
N ARG A 96 4.89 -2.54 1.34
CA ARG A 96 5.15 -3.63 0.39
C ARG A 96 4.44 -4.92 0.78
N LEU A 97 4.48 -5.27 2.07
CA LEU A 97 3.76 -6.45 2.58
C LEU A 97 2.25 -6.30 2.37
N ALA A 98 1.71 -5.12 2.65
CA ALA A 98 0.28 -4.81 2.44
C ALA A 98 -0.16 -5.02 0.99
N LEU A 99 0.57 -4.42 0.06
CA LEU A 99 0.26 -4.50 -1.37
C LEU A 99 0.53 -5.90 -1.95
N GLY A 100 1.37 -6.70 -1.29
CA GLY A 100 1.55 -8.11 -1.61
C GLY A 100 0.35 -8.98 -1.19
N VAL A 101 -0.36 -8.60 -0.11
CA VAL A 101 -1.59 -9.27 0.34
C VAL A 101 -2.80 -8.82 -0.47
N ASP A 102 -2.90 -7.51 -0.72
CA ASP A 102 -3.97 -6.90 -1.50
C ASP A 102 -3.41 -5.78 -2.39
N PRO A 103 -3.19 -6.07 -3.68
CA PRO A 103 -2.79 -5.05 -4.66
C PRO A 103 -3.88 -4.01 -4.93
N GLY A 104 -5.12 -4.23 -4.48
CA GLY A 104 -6.29 -3.39 -4.70
C GLY A 104 -6.34 -2.11 -3.86
N GLN A 105 -5.19 -1.60 -3.40
CA GLN A 105 -5.11 -0.45 -2.50
C GLN A 105 -4.34 0.74 -3.12
N PRO A 106 -4.96 1.49 -4.05
CA PRO A 106 -4.32 2.64 -4.71
C PRO A 106 -3.73 3.67 -3.75
N GLY A 107 -4.39 3.93 -2.61
CA GLY A 107 -3.91 4.85 -1.59
C GLY A 107 -2.56 4.41 -0.98
N LEU A 108 -2.42 3.14 -0.60
CA LEU A 108 -1.16 2.61 -0.06
C LEU A 108 -0.06 2.59 -1.12
N ALA A 109 -0.40 2.25 -2.37
CA ALA A 109 0.54 2.29 -3.48
C ALA A 109 1.10 3.70 -3.73
N MET A 110 0.26 4.73 -3.64
CA MET A 110 0.69 6.12 -3.76
C MET A 110 1.63 6.56 -2.62
N VAL A 111 1.31 6.17 -1.37
CA VAL A 111 2.20 6.46 -0.22
C VAL A 111 3.55 5.76 -0.43
N LEU A 112 3.55 4.48 -0.78
CA LEU A 112 4.78 3.72 -1.03
C LEU A 112 5.62 4.35 -2.15
N ALA A 113 4.98 4.71 -3.26
CA ALA A 113 5.66 5.33 -4.38
C ALA A 113 6.25 6.71 -4.03
N ARG A 114 5.57 7.54 -3.21
CA ARG A 114 6.18 8.80 -2.71
C ARG A 114 7.45 8.55 -1.90
N LEU A 115 7.40 7.64 -0.94
CA LEU A 115 8.56 7.29 -0.12
C LEU A 115 9.72 6.72 -0.96
N GLN A 116 9.41 5.96 -2.00
CA GLN A 116 10.41 5.45 -2.94
C GLN A 116 11.05 6.56 -3.77
N LEU A 117 10.26 7.54 -4.24
CA LEU A 117 10.77 8.72 -4.97
C LEU A 117 11.65 9.61 -4.10
N GLU A 118 11.30 9.80 -2.83
CA GLU A 118 12.11 10.54 -1.85
C GLU A 118 13.48 9.88 -1.63
N LYS A 119 13.52 8.54 -1.65
CA LYS A 119 14.78 7.77 -1.62
C LYS A 119 15.52 7.70 -2.95
N GLY A 120 14.99 8.33 -4.01
CA GLY A 120 15.57 8.30 -5.36
C GLY A 120 15.41 6.95 -6.07
N GLY A 121 14.56 6.06 -5.57
CA GLY A 121 14.41 4.70 -6.10
C GLY A 121 13.51 4.63 -7.33
N PRO A 122 13.90 3.90 -8.41
CA PRO A 122 13.06 3.68 -9.60
C PRO A 122 11.83 2.79 -9.32
N ALA A 123 11.73 2.20 -8.12
CA ALA A 123 10.66 1.27 -7.73
C ALA A 123 9.26 1.90 -7.69
N ALA A 124 9.15 3.23 -7.65
CA ALA A 124 7.88 3.94 -7.60
C ALA A 124 6.99 3.61 -8.79
N LEU A 125 7.58 3.55 -9.99
CA LEU A 125 6.83 3.26 -11.20
C LEU A 125 6.29 1.82 -11.21
N ASP A 126 7.11 0.84 -10.84
CA ASP A 126 6.70 -0.56 -10.73
C ASP A 126 5.55 -0.74 -9.71
N THR A 127 5.66 -0.08 -8.55
CA THR A 127 4.62 -0.09 -7.51
C THR A 127 3.29 0.43 -8.07
N LEU A 128 3.32 1.56 -8.78
CA LEU A 128 2.13 2.17 -9.36
C LEU A 128 1.59 1.37 -10.58
N GLN A 129 2.45 0.74 -11.36
CA GLN A 129 1.99 -0.08 -12.49
C GLN A 129 1.26 -1.33 -12.03
N LYS A 130 1.76 -2.01 -10.98
CA LYS A 130 1.11 -3.20 -10.41
C LYS A 130 -0.28 -2.92 -9.82
N THR A 131 -0.48 -1.71 -9.29
CA THR A 131 -1.76 -1.31 -8.66
C THR A 131 -2.71 -0.62 -9.65
N LEU A 132 -2.24 -0.23 -10.84
CA LEU A 132 -3.03 0.46 -11.87
C LEU A 132 -4.36 -0.24 -12.24
N PRO A 133 -4.44 -1.58 -12.37
CA PRO A 133 -5.70 -2.27 -12.69
C PRO A 133 -6.84 -2.00 -11.71
N TYR A 134 -6.51 -1.65 -10.46
CA TYR A 134 -7.47 -1.37 -9.38
C TYR A 134 -7.75 0.13 -9.20
N ALA A 135 -7.06 0.99 -9.96
CA ALA A 135 -7.08 2.45 -9.79
C ALA A 135 -7.73 3.20 -10.97
N GLY A 136 -8.46 2.50 -11.84
CA GLY A 136 -9.07 3.08 -13.05
C GLY A 136 -9.97 4.28 -12.79
N ASN A 137 -10.72 4.28 -11.69
CA ASN A 137 -11.63 5.37 -11.30
C ASN A 137 -11.03 6.33 -10.24
N ASN A 138 -9.70 6.36 -10.09
CA ASN A 138 -9.01 7.23 -9.14
C ASN A 138 -8.20 8.30 -9.89
N ALA A 139 -8.76 9.51 -9.98
CA ALA A 139 -8.17 10.61 -10.74
C ALA A 139 -6.78 11.03 -10.20
N GLU A 140 -6.66 11.12 -8.87
CA GLU A 140 -5.42 11.46 -8.17
C GLU A 140 -4.32 10.42 -8.47
N TYR A 141 -4.69 9.14 -8.49
CA TYR A 141 -3.77 8.06 -8.83
C TYR A 141 -3.26 8.16 -10.27
N GLN A 142 -4.16 8.37 -11.23
CA GLN A 142 -3.78 8.53 -12.64
C GLN A 142 -2.85 9.74 -12.82
N ALA A 143 -3.16 10.87 -12.20
CA ALA A 143 -2.32 12.07 -12.26
C ALA A 143 -0.96 11.87 -11.57
N PHE A 144 -0.92 11.16 -10.44
CA PHE A 144 0.33 10.87 -9.75
C PHE A 144 1.23 9.95 -10.59
N LEU A 145 0.68 8.87 -11.16
CA LEU A 145 1.40 8.01 -12.10
C LEU A 145 1.90 8.78 -13.32
N ALA A 146 1.09 9.70 -13.86
CA ALA A 146 1.50 10.58 -14.95
C ALA A 146 2.73 11.42 -14.57
N GLY A 147 2.73 12.03 -13.37
CA GLY A 147 3.88 12.79 -12.87
C GLY A 147 5.14 11.93 -12.68
N VAL A 148 4.98 10.68 -12.22
CA VAL A 148 6.11 9.73 -12.12
C VAL A 148 6.67 9.38 -13.50
N LEU A 149 5.80 9.08 -14.47
CA LEU A 149 6.19 8.80 -15.86
C LEU A 149 6.88 10.01 -16.51
N GLN A 150 6.39 11.21 -16.28
CA GLN A 150 6.98 12.44 -16.79
C GLN A 150 8.40 12.66 -16.23
N ARG A 151 8.61 12.40 -14.93
CA ARG A 151 9.95 12.44 -14.32
C ARG A 151 10.88 11.38 -14.93
N ASP A 152 10.34 10.22 -15.29
CA ASP A 152 11.03 9.13 -15.99
C ASP A 152 11.20 9.37 -17.51
N GLN A 153 10.86 10.56 -18.02
CA GLN A 153 10.90 10.94 -19.44
C GLN A 153 9.99 10.12 -20.37
N ARG A 154 9.03 9.36 -19.82
CA ARG A 154 8.04 8.57 -20.56
C ARG A 154 6.82 9.45 -20.89
N HIS A 155 7.05 10.48 -21.69
CA HIS A 155 6.09 11.57 -21.93
C HIS A 155 4.80 11.12 -22.63
N ALA A 156 4.88 10.24 -23.62
CA ALA A 156 3.70 9.69 -24.29
C ALA A 156 2.76 8.98 -23.30
N GLU A 157 3.30 8.15 -22.41
CA GLU A 157 2.51 7.44 -21.40
C GLU A 157 2.00 8.38 -20.31
N ALA A 158 2.80 9.38 -19.92
CA ALA A 158 2.36 10.41 -18.99
C ALA A 158 1.14 11.17 -19.53
N ALA A 159 1.14 11.52 -20.81
CA ALA A 159 0.00 12.18 -21.46
C ALA A 159 -1.28 11.32 -21.39
N GLU A 160 -1.20 10.02 -21.67
CA GLU A 160 -2.34 9.10 -21.52
C GLU A 160 -2.88 9.07 -20.09
N ARG A 161 -2.00 9.04 -19.09
CA ARG A 161 -2.41 9.03 -17.67
C ARG A 161 -3.00 10.37 -17.23
N TYR A 162 -2.47 11.49 -17.69
CA TYR A 162 -3.09 12.79 -17.43
C TYR A 162 -4.47 12.91 -18.10
N ARG A 163 -4.64 12.44 -19.35
CA ARG A 163 -5.94 12.40 -20.02
C ARG A 163 -6.96 11.58 -19.21
N ALA A 164 -6.57 10.40 -18.72
CA ALA A 164 -7.43 9.58 -17.86
C ALA A 164 -7.80 10.29 -16.54
N ALA A 165 -6.86 10.99 -15.90
CA ALA A 165 -7.15 11.79 -14.70
C ALA A 165 -8.15 12.93 -14.99
N LEU A 166 -7.97 13.62 -16.12
CA LEU A 166 -8.77 14.75 -16.54
C LEU A 166 -10.18 14.36 -17.04
N GLN A 167 -10.38 13.13 -17.49
CA GLN A 167 -11.73 12.58 -17.73
C GLN A 167 -12.55 12.54 -16.43
N LEU A 168 -11.90 12.25 -15.30
CA LEU A 168 -12.55 12.17 -13.99
C LEU A 168 -12.64 13.53 -13.29
N ALA A 169 -11.63 14.39 -13.45
CA ALA A 169 -11.61 15.75 -12.87
C ALA A 169 -11.13 16.79 -13.90
N PRO A 170 -12.01 17.24 -14.81
CA PRO A 170 -11.64 18.12 -15.93
C PRO A 170 -11.25 19.54 -15.50
N GLN A 171 -11.49 19.93 -14.25
CA GLN A 171 -11.21 21.29 -13.75
C GLN A 171 -9.84 21.42 -13.06
N ASN A 172 -9.00 20.39 -13.11
CA ASN A 172 -7.68 20.45 -12.49
C ASN A 172 -6.64 21.11 -13.43
N GLY A 173 -6.36 22.40 -13.21
CA GLY A 173 -5.41 23.16 -14.01
C GLY A 173 -3.99 22.61 -13.96
N VAL A 174 -3.56 22.10 -12.81
CA VAL A 174 -2.22 21.54 -12.62
C VAL A 174 -2.05 20.29 -13.49
N TRP A 175 -3.09 19.46 -13.63
CA TRP A 175 -3.05 18.28 -14.48
C TRP A 175 -3.14 18.61 -15.97
N TRP A 176 -3.90 19.63 -16.37
CA TRP A 176 -3.86 20.16 -17.74
C TRP A 176 -2.48 20.71 -18.11
N MET A 177 -1.83 21.41 -17.17
CA MET A 177 -0.45 21.88 -17.35
C MET A 177 0.53 20.71 -17.47
N GLY A 178 0.40 19.68 -16.62
CA GLY A 178 1.18 18.45 -16.72
C GLY A 178 1.04 17.76 -18.08
N LEU A 179 -0.21 17.62 -18.56
CA LEU A 179 -0.51 17.11 -19.90
C LEU A 179 0.19 17.93 -20.99
N GLY A 180 0.11 19.26 -20.91
CA GLY A 180 0.78 20.16 -21.86
C GLY A 180 2.30 19.99 -21.88
N ILE A 181 2.92 19.79 -20.71
CA ILE A 181 4.38 19.55 -20.60
C ILE A 181 4.75 18.22 -21.27
N SER A 182 4.02 17.14 -20.96
CA SER A 182 4.27 15.83 -21.56
C SER A 182 4.06 15.86 -23.09
N LEU A 183 2.98 16.44 -23.58
CA LEU A 183 2.72 16.54 -25.03
C LEU A 183 3.77 17.38 -25.76
N GLN A 184 4.22 18.47 -25.15
CA GLN A 184 5.27 19.30 -25.72
C GLN A 184 6.60 18.54 -25.83
N ALA A 185 6.96 17.79 -24.79
CA ALA A 185 8.16 16.97 -24.80
C ALA A 185 8.08 15.85 -25.85
N ASP A 186 6.89 15.28 -26.06
CA ASP A 186 6.57 14.27 -27.06
C ASP A 186 6.31 14.85 -28.48
N GLN A 187 6.61 16.14 -28.71
CA GLN A 187 6.47 16.85 -30.00
C GLN A 187 5.02 17.02 -30.52
N HIS A 188 4.00 16.71 -29.73
CA HIS A 188 2.59 16.98 -30.04
C HIS A 188 2.23 18.45 -29.74
N LEU A 189 2.82 19.38 -30.47
CA LEU A 189 2.82 20.81 -30.13
C LEU A 189 1.42 21.47 -30.17
N SER A 190 0.56 21.06 -31.11
CA SER A 190 -0.82 21.56 -31.21
C SER A 190 -1.65 21.16 -29.98
N GLU A 191 -1.65 19.88 -29.63
CA GLU A 191 -2.35 19.36 -28.45
C GLU A 191 -1.77 19.91 -27.15
N ALA A 192 -0.44 20.08 -27.08
CA ALA A 192 0.21 20.71 -25.93
C ALA A 192 -0.32 22.14 -25.72
N ARG A 193 -0.42 22.94 -26.78
CA ARG A 193 -0.98 24.29 -26.73
C ARG A 193 -2.44 24.28 -26.28
N GLU A 194 -3.25 23.33 -26.76
CA GLU A 194 -4.62 23.17 -26.31
C GLU A 194 -4.70 22.84 -24.81
N ALA A 195 -3.88 21.90 -24.33
CA ALA A 195 -3.81 21.54 -22.92
C ALA A 195 -3.40 22.73 -22.04
N TYR A 196 -2.42 23.53 -22.47
CA TYR A 196 -2.06 24.78 -21.78
C TYR A 196 -3.19 25.81 -21.78
N ASN A 197 -3.91 25.98 -22.91
CA ASN A 197 -5.07 26.87 -22.95
C ASN A 197 -6.17 26.42 -21.98
N ARG A 198 -6.42 25.11 -21.89
CA ARG A 198 -7.33 24.53 -20.90
C ARG A 198 -6.86 24.81 -19.47
N ALA A 199 -5.56 24.60 -19.19
CA ALA A 199 -4.96 24.92 -17.89
C ALA A 199 -5.18 26.39 -17.51
N ARG A 200 -4.92 27.34 -18.42
CA ARG A 200 -5.15 28.78 -18.21
C ARG A 200 -6.62 29.11 -17.90
N GLY A 201 -7.55 28.38 -18.52
CA GLY A 201 -8.99 28.56 -18.31
C GLY A 201 -9.50 28.05 -16.96
N THR A 202 -8.68 27.36 -16.16
CA THR A 202 -9.05 26.89 -14.83
C THR A 202 -8.77 27.95 -13.75
N ASN A 203 -9.62 27.99 -12.72
CA ASN A 203 -9.50 28.98 -11.63
C ASN A 203 -8.57 28.54 -10.48
N ASN A 204 -7.89 27.39 -10.59
CA ASN A 204 -7.10 26.80 -9.51
C ASN A 204 -5.58 26.81 -9.75
N LEU A 205 -5.08 27.53 -10.76
CA LEU A 205 -3.65 27.78 -10.92
C LEU A 205 -3.20 28.99 -10.07
N THR A 206 -2.07 28.85 -9.38
CA THR A 206 -1.40 29.98 -8.73
C THR A 206 -0.92 31.00 -9.78
N PRO A 207 -0.69 32.28 -9.41
CA PRO A 207 -0.19 33.29 -10.34
C PRO A 207 1.09 32.86 -11.08
N GLU A 208 2.00 32.18 -10.39
CA GLU A 208 3.28 31.71 -10.95
C GLU A 208 3.05 30.63 -12.02
N LEU A 209 2.17 29.66 -11.74
CA LEU A 209 1.82 28.60 -12.70
C LEU A 209 1.05 29.15 -13.89
N ARG A 210 0.18 30.14 -13.67
CA ARG A 210 -0.53 30.83 -14.76
C ARG A 210 0.44 31.52 -15.70
N ALA A 211 1.38 32.30 -15.17
CA ALA A 211 2.41 32.98 -15.95
C ALA A 211 3.32 31.99 -16.70
N PHE A 212 3.61 30.82 -16.10
CA PHE A 212 4.31 29.74 -16.79
C PHE A 212 3.50 29.22 -17.99
N VAL A 213 2.22 28.90 -17.79
CA VAL A 213 1.33 28.40 -18.84
C VAL A 213 1.17 29.41 -19.97
N GLU A 214 1.01 30.70 -19.66
CA GLU A 214 0.89 31.77 -20.66
C GLU A 214 2.13 31.88 -21.55
N ARG A 215 3.33 31.86 -20.95
CA ARG A 215 4.59 31.85 -21.71
C ARG A 215 4.69 30.62 -22.61
N LYS A 216 4.24 29.45 -22.16
CA LYS A 216 4.22 28.23 -22.98
C LYS A 216 3.26 28.35 -24.16
N ILE A 217 2.08 28.94 -23.97
CA ILE A 217 1.14 29.20 -25.05
C ILE A 217 1.77 30.11 -26.11
N GLU A 218 2.39 31.21 -25.70
CA GLU A 218 3.05 32.16 -26.62
C GLU A 218 4.17 31.49 -27.41
N GLN A 219 5.01 30.69 -26.76
CA GLN A 219 6.09 29.94 -27.41
C GLN A 219 5.57 28.99 -28.49
N LEU A 220 4.46 28.32 -28.24
CA LEU A 220 3.83 27.36 -29.18
C LEU A 220 2.92 28.04 -30.21
N SER A 221 2.81 29.37 -30.18
CA SER A 221 2.02 30.16 -31.14
C SER A 221 2.85 30.80 -32.24
N ARG A 222 4.19 30.73 -32.13
CA ARG A 222 5.16 31.25 -33.09
C ARG A 222 5.64 30.12 -34.00
#